data_AF-G7EUB0-F1
#
_entry.id   AF-G7EUB0-F1
#
_cell.length_a   1.000
_cell.length_b   1.000
_cell.length_c   1.000
_cell.angle_alpha   90.00
_cell.angle_beta   90.00
_cell.angle_gamma   90.00
#
_symmetry.space_group_name_H-M   'P 1'
#
loop_
_entity.id
_entity.type
_entity.pdbx_description
1 polymer ?
#
loop_
_entity_poly.entity_id
_entity_poly.type
_entity_poly.pdbx_seq_one_letter_code
_entity_poly.pdbx_strand_id
1 'polypeptide(L)'
;MFIHSSLTCGEWLTIGCLGLDQYSQLFVGDTVSVSFYDEHGELSQLAFEYEILSPEQGEPHAWSLLVVEHINMHIPLVCAGRMTEQGLVVAYRHNKIFALESSGICSAVVHFNRAEKNKKLIAVSSLGYDAIYPQNGDMYSAGTKVLQPKTGHIYQCKAWPFSEFCRVDEHNTMFEPGVGESWAMAWQQIQ
;
A
#
# COMPACT_ATOMS: atom_id res chain seq x y z
N MET A 1 -6.78 -35.92 -32.60
CA MET A 1 -5.81 -34.84 -32.34
C MET A 1 -6.63 -33.62 -31.96
N PHE A 2 -6.79 -33.38 -30.67
CA PHE A 2 -7.65 -32.32 -30.15
C PHE A 2 -6.87 -31.01 -30.14
N ILE A 3 -7.20 -30.12 -31.08
CA ILE A 3 -6.74 -28.74 -31.04
C ILE A 3 -7.86 -27.97 -30.35
N HIS A 4 -7.79 -27.85 -29.03
CA HIS A 4 -8.55 -26.82 -28.34
C HIS A 4 -7.82 -25.50 -28.60
N SER A 5 -8.19 -24.85 -29.71
CA SER A 5 -7.89 -23.44 -29.94
C SER A 5 -8.63 -22.64 -28.87
N SER A 6 -7.92 -22.26 -27.82
CA SER A 6 -8.44 -21.42 -26.74
C SER A 6 -8.89 -20.08 -27.34
N LEU A 7 -10.20 -19.89 -27.34
CA LEU A 7 -10.91 -18.73 -27.85
C LEU A 7 -10.66 -17.52 -26.94
N THR A 8 -9.69 -16.67 -27.29
CA THR A 8 -9.77 -15.20 -27.27
C THR A 8 -8.46 -14.64 -27.85
N CYS A 9 -8.45 -14.34 -29.14
CA CYS A 9 -7.39 -13.56 -29.78
C CYS A 9 -7.77 -12.07 -29.65
N GLY A 10 -7.00 -11.29 -28.90
CA GLY A 10 -7.21 -9.85 -28.73
C GLY A 10 -5.97 -9.20 -28.10
N GLU A 11 -5.69 -7.96 -28.46
CA GLU A 11 -4.58 -7.20 -27.89
C GLU A 11 -4.92 -6.77 -26.45
N TRP A 12 -3.92 -6.76 -25.57
CA TRP A 12 -4.06 -6.26 -24.20
C TRP A 12 -3.67 -4.79 -24.16
N LEU A 13 -4.63 -3.92 -23.88
CA LEU A 13 -4.43 -2.48 -23.76
C LEU A 13 -4.03 -2.12 -22.33
N THR A 14 -3.06 -1.23 -22.17
CA THR A 14 -2.75 -0.66 -20.85
C THR A 14 -3.82 0.39 -20.50
N ILE A 15 -4.58 0.15 -19.44
CA ILE A 15 -5.71 1.00 -19.04
C ILE A 15 -5.47 1.75 -17.72
N GLY A 16 -4.44 1.37 -16.96
CA GLY A 16 -4.10 2.04 -15.70
C GLY A 16 -2.74 1.60 -15.14
N CYS A 17 -2.30 2.31 -14.11
CA CYS A 17 -1.07 2.02 -13.39
C CYS A 17 -1.39 1.84 -11.89
N LEU A 18 -0.91 0.74 -11.31
CA LEU A 18 -0.95 0.52 -9.87
C LEU A 18 0.32 1.14 -9.27
N GLY A 19 0.16 2.27 -8.59
CA GLY A 19 1.27 3.02 -7.99
C GLY A 19 1.81 4.13 -8.89
N LEU A 20 0.97 5.15 -9.14
CA LEU A 20 1.42 6.45 -9.62
C LEU A 20 2.37 7.08 -8.60
N ASP A 21 3.67 7.16 -8.89
CA ASP A 21 4.72 8.02 -8.27
C ASP A 21 4.83 8.05 -6.73
N GLN A 22 4.01 7.27 -6.04
CA GLN A 22 3.68 7.40 -4.63
C GLN A 22 3.67 5.99 -4.07
N TYR A 23 4.85 5.51 -3.69
CA TYR A 23 5.03 4.34 -2.84
C TYR A 23 4.55 4.66 -1.41
N SER A 24 3.31 5.10 -1.30
CA SER A 24 2.74 5.57 -0.06
C SER A 24 2.32 4.36 0.76
N GLN A 25 2.88 4.32 1.96
CA GLN A 25 2.35 3.53 3.05
C GLN A 25 0.86 3.87 3.20
N LEU A 26 0.04 2.83 3.29
CA LEU A 26 -1.33 2.93 3.74
C LEU A 26 -1.41 2.48 5.20
N PHE A 27 -2.38 3.01 5.92
CA PHE A 27 -2.60 2.73 7.34
C PHE A 27 -3.90 1.95 7.53
N VAL A 28 -4.01 1.27 8.67
CA VAL A 28 -5.25 0.57 9.03
C VAL A 28 -6.43 1.54 8.99
N GLY A 29 -7.47 1.15 8.24
CA GLY A 29 -8.66 1.95 7.93
C GLY A 29 -8.58 2.74 6.63
N ASP A 30 -7.41 2.90 6.02
CA ASP A 30 -7.31 3.44 4.66
C ASP A 30 -7.93 2.46 3.67
N THR A 31 -8.46 2.97 2.56
CA THR A 31 -9.04 2.14 1.49
C THR A 31 -8.38 2.44 0.14
N VAL A 32 -8.17 1.37 -0.63
CA VAL A 32 -7.77 1.43 -2.04
C VAL A 32 -9.00 1.10 -2.87
N SER A 33 -9.56 2.09 -3.56
CA SER A 33 -10.69 1.90 -4.46
C SER A 33 -10.17 1.80 -5.89
N VAL A 34 -10.63 0.79 -6.64
CA VAL A 34 -10.29 0.61 -8.06
C VAL A 34 -11.58 0.67 -8.86
N SER A 35 -11.67 1.63 -9.78
CA SER A 35 -12.80 1.82 -10.68
C SER A 35 -12.37 1.59 -12.13
N PHE A 36 -13.26 0.99 -12.92
CA PHE A 36 -13.05 0.70 -14.34
C PHE A 36 -14.04 1.50 -15.18
N TYR A 37 -13.63 1.88 -16.39
CA TYR A 37 -14.44 2.69 -17.28
C TYR A 37 -14.45 2.13 -18.70
N ASP A 38 -15.61 2.22 -19.35
CA ASP A 38 -15.78 2.04 -20.79
C ASP A 38 -16.09 3.38 -21.47
N GLU A 39 -16.51 3.35 -22.74
CA GLU A 39 -16.93 4.56 -23.47
C GLU A 39 -18.20 5.22 -22.92
N HIS A 40 -19.01 4.50 -22.13
CA HIS A 40 -20.27 4.94 -21.56
C HIS A 40 -20.13 5.48 -20.13
N GLY A 41 -19.04 5.16 -19.43
CA GLY A 41 -18.72 5.69 -18.11
C GLY A 41 -18.18 4.62 -17.16
N GLU A 42 -18.42 4.82 -15.87
CA GLU A 42 -17.93 3.90 -14.84
C GLU A 42 -18.69 2.57 -14.85
N LEU A 43 -17.94 1.47 -14.83
CA LEU A 43 -18.43 0.11 -14.68
C LEU A 43 -18.52 -0.25 -13.19
N SER A 44 -19.52 0.28 -12.48
CA SER A 44 -19.65 0.11 -11.02
C SER A 44 -19.72 -1.35 -10.56
N GLN A 45 -20.12 -2.27 -11.44
CA GLN A 45 -20.15 -3.71 -11.17
C GLN A 45 -18.76 -4.38 -11.11
N LEU A 46 -17.74 -3.73 -11.69
CA LEU A 46 -16.34 -4.18 -11.65
C LEU A 46 -15.52 -3.41 -10.62
N ALA A 47 -16.05 -2.27 -10.13
CA ALA A 47 -15.39 -1.46 -9.12
C ALA A 47 -15.35 -2.20 -7.78
N PHE A 48 -14.25 -2.05 -7.05
CA PHE A 48 -14.09 -2.65 -5.73
C PHE A 48 -13.25 -1.75 -4.82
N GLU A 49 -13.40 -1.97 -3.51
CA GLU A 49 -12.60 -1.31 -2.49
C GLU A 49 -11.88 -2.34 -1.64
N TYR A 50 -10.62 -2.06 -1.32
CA TYR A 50 -9.80 -2.85 -0.44
C TYR A 50 -9.46 -2.04 0.82
N GLU A 51 -10.03 -2.43 1.95
CA GLU A 51 -9.71 -1.83 3.25
C GLU A 51 -8.43 -2.44 3.83
N ILE A 52 -7.54 -1.57 4.31
CA ILE A 52 -6.34 -1.98 5.02
C ILE A 52 -6.73 -2.31 6.45
N LEU A 53 -6.63 -3.58 6.82
CA LEU A 53 -6.99 -4.10 8.14
C LEU A 53 -5.78 -4.32 9.05
N SER A 54 -4.58 -4.42 8.48
CA SER A 54 -3.34 -4.57 9.25
C SER A 54 -2.20 -3.69 8.72
N PRO A 55 -1.22 -3.33 9.57
CA PRO A 55 -0.03 -2.57 9.14
C PRO A 55 0.74 -3.27 8.01
N GLU A 56 0.82 -4.59 8.04
CA GLU A 56 1.50 -5.40 7.02
C GLU A 56 0.82 -5.27 5.66
N GLN A 57 -0.51 -5.22 5.63
CA GLN A 57 -1.26 -4.97 4.39
C GLN A 57 -0.99 -3.57 3.86
N GLY A 58 -0.82 -2.59 4.74
CA GLY A 58 -0.56 -1.20 4.39
C GLY A 58 0.80 -0.92 3.77
N GLU A 59 1.75 -1.86 3.85
CA GLU A 59 3.06 -1.71 3.23
C GLU A 59 2.94 -1.58 1.70
N PRO A 60 3.71 -0.70 1.03
CA PRO A 60 3.61 -0.45 -0.40
C PRO A 60 3.66 -1.70 -1.29
N HIS A 61 4.48 -2.68 -0.92
CA HIS A 61 4.57 -3.93 -1.66
C HIS A 61 3.34 -4.83 -1.40
N ALA A 62 2.74 -4.76 -0.22
CA ALA A 62 1.71 -5.68 0.22
C ALA A 62 0.35 -5.28 -0.36
N TRP A 63 -0.10 -4.04 -0.14
CA TRP A 63 -1.38 -3.61 -0.71
C TRP A 63 -1.37 -3.68 -2.23
N SER A 64 -0.23 -3.37 -2.87
CA SER A 64 -0.14 -3.43 -4.33
C SER A 64 -0.29 -4.86 -4.85
N LEU A 65 0.30 -5.85 -4.17
CA LEU A 65 0.15 -7.26 -4.51
C LEU A 65 -1.28 -7.74 -4.29
N LEU A 66 -1.88 -7.38 -3.16
CA LEU A 66 -3.26 -7.74 -2.80
C LEU A 66 -4.26 -7.22 -3.86
N VAL A 67 -4.08 -5.98 -4.33
CA VAL A 67 -4.91 -5.41 -5.38
C VAL A 67 -4.71 -6.12 -6.72
N VAL A 68 -3.45 -6.45 -7.09
CA VAL A 68 -3.14 -7.20 -8.31
C VAL A 68 -3.80 -8.59 -8.30
N GLU A 69 -3.66 -9.31 -7.20
CA GLU A 69 -4.24 -10.65 -7.03
C GLU A 69 -5.77 -10.58 -7.11
N HIS A 70 -6.38 -9.57 -6.46
CA HIS A 70 -7.82 -9.36 -6.53
C HIS A 70 -8.29 -9.13 -7.97
N ILE A 71 -7.61 -8.25 -8.73
CA ILE A 71 -7.94 -8.00 -10.15
C ILE A 71 -7.86 -9.29 -10.95
N ASN A 72 -6.75 -10.02 -10.85
CA ASN A 72 -6.50 -11.24 -11.62
C ASN A 72 -7.45 -12.39 -11.27
N MET A 73 -8.01 -12.40 -10.05
CA MET A 73 -8.95 -13.42 -9.60
C MET A 73 -10.41 -13.09 -9.92
N HIS A 74 -10.80 -11.81 -9.86
CA HIS A 74 -12.20 -11.42 -9.80
C HIS A 74 -12.69 -10.60 -11.00
N ILE A 75 -11.78 -9.94 -11.75
CA ILE A 75 -12.19 -9.04 -12.83
C ILE A 75 -11.94 -9.72 -14.19
N PRO A 76 -12.99 -10.24 -14.85
CA PRO A 76 -12.83 -10.93 -16.13
C PRO A 76 -12.32 -9.96 -17.21
N LEU A 77 -11.51 -10.47 -18.13
CA LEU A 77 -10.93 -9.71 -19.26
C LEU A 77 -10.02 -8.55 -18.84
N VAL A 78 -9.68 -8.44 -17.56
CA VAL A 78 -8.70 -7.52 -17.01
C VAL A 78 -7.60 -8.33 -16.33
N CYS A 79 -6.36 -7.87 -16.43
CA CYS A 79 -5.27 -8.41 -15.65
C CYS A 79 -4.34 -7.30 -15.16
N ALA A 80 -3.64 -7.56 -14.07
CA ALA A 80 -2.69 -6.63 -13.47
C ALA A 80 -1.34 -7.29 -13.25
N GLY A 81 -0.27 -6.55 -13.53
CA GLY A 81 1.10 -7.06 -13.42
C GLY A 81 2.07 -6.27 -14.29
N ARG A 82 3.22 -6.87 -14.58
CA ARG A 82 4.18 -6.36 -15.56
C ARG A 82 4.15 -7.26 -16.78
N MET A 83 3.77 -6.70 -17.93
CA MET A 83 3.81 -7.42 -19.19
C MET A 83 5.26 -7.60 -19.64
N THR A 84 5.67 -8.84 -19.88
CA THR A 84 7.01 -9.21 -20.38
C THR A 84 6.88 -10.02 -21.67
N GLU A 85 8.00 -10.27 -22.36
CA GLU A 85 8.02 -11.16 -23.54
C GLU A 85 7.55 -12.59 -23.24
N GLN A 86 7.63 -13.01 -21.98
CA GLN A 86 7.22 -14.33 -21.50
C GLN A 86 5.76 -14.35 -21.01
N GLY A 87 5.06 -13.22 -21.07
CA GLY A 87 3.70 -13.03 -20.58
C GLY A 87 3.63 -12.12 -19.35
N LEU A 88 2.48 -12.13 -18.69
CA LEU A 88 2.20 -11.31 -17.52
C LEU A 88 2.93 -11.88 -16.28
N VAL A 89 3.72 -11.04 -15.62
CA VAL A 89 4.39 -11.38 -14.35
C VAL A 89 3.92 -10.45 -13.26
N VAL A 90 3.39 -10.98 -12.16
CA VAL A 90 3.07 -10.19 -10.97
C VAL A 90 4.37 -9.73 -10.33
N ALA A 91 4.57 -8.41 -10.24
CA ALA A 91 5.77 -7.81 -9.67
C ALA A 91 5.47 -7.17 -8.31
N TYR A 92 6.48 -6.95 -7.49
CA TYR A 92 6.34 -6.21 -6.22
C TYR A 92 6.11 -4.69 -6.41
N ARG A 93 6.44 -4.16 -7.60
CA ARG A 93 6.45 -2.73 -7.92
C ARG A 93 6.12 -2.53 -9.39
N HIS A 94 5.58 -1.35 -9.73
CA HIS A 94 5.30 -0.91 -11.10
C HIS A 94 4.36 -1.86 -11.87
N ASN A 95 3.35 -2.40 -11.19
CA ASN A 95 2.30 -3.14 -11.87
C ASN A 95 1.43 -2.18 -12.67
N LYS A 96 1.04 -2.61 -13.86
CA LYS A 96 0.08 -1.93 -14.72
C LYS A 96 -1.19 -2.77 -14.79
N ILE A 97 -2.30 -2.12 -15.08
CA ILE A 97 -3.59 -2.74 -15.31
C ILE A 97 -3.81 -2.79 -16.82
N PHE A 98 -4.17 -3.95 -17.32
CA PHE A 98 -4.44 -4.22 -18.72
C PHE A 98 -5.85 -4.76 -18.89
N ALA A 99 -6.52 -4.39 -19.97
CA ALA A 99 -7.77 -5.01 -20.39
C ALA A 99 -7.66 -5.54 -21.81
N LEU A 100 -8.38 -6.61 -22.10
CA LEU A 100 -8.51 -7.12 -23.46
C LEU A 100 -9.25 -6.08 -24.30
N GLU A 101 -8.76 -5.75 -25.49
CA GLU A 101 -9.38 -4.76 -26.38
C GLU A 101 -10.88 -5.04 -26.60
N SER A 102 -11.26 -6.31 -26.77
CA SER A 102 -12.65 -6.72 -26.98
C SER A 102 -13.56 -6.57 -25.75
N SER A 103 -13.01 -6.26 -24.57
CA SER A 103 -13.81 -6.01 -23.37
C SER A 103 -14.51 -4.65 -23.39
N GLY A 104 -14.05 -3.72 -24.23
CA GLY A 104 -14.53 -2.33 -24.24
C GLY A 104 -14.04 -1.49 -23.05
N ILE A 105 -13.32 -2.08 -22.09
CA ILE A 105 -12.77 -1.37 -20.94
C ILE A 105 -11.53 -0.59 -21.39
N CYS A 106 -11.55 0.73 -21.19
CA CYS A 106 -10.51 1.64 -21.69
C CYS A 106 -9.74 2.37 -20.59
N SER A 107 -10.24 2.38 -19.35
CA SER A 107 -9.54 3.03 -18.23
C SER A 107 -9.73 2.30 -16.91
N ALA A 108 -8.69 2.29 -16.08
CA ALA A 108 -8.74 1.90 -14.67
C ALA A 108 -8.13 3.01 -13.81
N VAL A 109 -8.89 3.48 -12.83
CA VAL A 109 -8.47 4.53 -11.90
C VAL A 109 -8.36 3.96 -10.50
N VAL A 110 -7.25 4.27 -9.83
CA VAL A 110 -6.96 3.84 -8.47
C VAL A 110 -7.03 5.06 -7.56
N HIS A 111 -7.94 5.03 -6.60
CA HIS A 111 -8.13 6.06 -5.59
C HIS A 111 -7.69 5.56 -4.22
N PHE A 112 -6.98 6.42 -3.48
CA PHE A 112 -6.58 6.15 -2.10
C PHE A 112 -7.39 7.06 -1.18
N ASN A 113 -8.29 6.49 -0.39
CA ASN A 113 -9.01 7.24 0.63
C ASN A 113 -8.34 6.99 1.97
N ARG A 114 -7.81 8.05 2.55
CA ARG A 114 -7.26 7.97 3.91
C ARG A 114 -8.40 7.91 4.91
N ALA A 115 -8.29 7.06 5.92
CA ALA A 115 -9.22 7.08 7.03
C ALA A 115 -9.24 8.51 7.63
N GLU A 116 -10.42 9.13 7.65
CA GLU A 116 -10.66 10.38 8.37
C GLU A 116 -10.35 10.11 9.85
N LYS A 117 -9.12 10.43 10.26
CA LYS A 117 -8.61 10.27 11.63
C LYS A 117 -9.55 11.03 12.56
N ASN A 118 -10.45 10.29 13.19
CA ASN A 118 -11.53 10.77 14.03
C ASN A 118 -11.01 11.73 15.11
N LYS A 119 -11.01 13.05 14.82
CA LYS A 119 -10.90 14.26 15.68
C LYS A 119 -9.84 14.35 16.80
N LYS A 120 -9.11 13.29 17.13
CA LYS A 120 -8.18 13.20 18.27
C LYS A 120 -6.72 13.48 17.90
N LEU A 121 -6.35 13.29 16.63
CA LEU A 121 -4.99 13.57 16.13
C LEU A 121 -4.71 15.05 15.84
N ILE A 122 -5.75 15.86 15.58
CA ILE A 122 -5.59 17.30 15.29
C ILE A 122 -5.04 18.07 16.51
N ALA A 123 -5.17 17.53 17.73
CA ALA A 123 -4.61 18.13 18.94
C ALA A 123 -3.12 17.78 19.19
N VAL A 124 -2.59 16.72 18.56
CA VAL A 124 -1.22 16.22 18.80
C VAL A 124 -0.23 16.76 17.77
N SER A 125 -0.68 17.02 16.53
CA SER A 125 0.16 17.54 15.45
C SER A 125 0.76 18.94 15.70
N SER A 126 0.26 19.70 16.67
CA SER A 126 0.86 20.99 17.08
C SER A 126 2.13 20.85 17.92
N LEU A 127 2.55 19.63 18.29
CA LEU A 127 3.71 19.35 19.16
C LEU A 127 4.91 18.74 18.41
N GLY A 128 4.81 18.54 17.09
CA GLY A 128 5.92 18.03 16.26
C GLY A 128 6.13 16.51 16.28
N TYR A 129 5.25 15.75 16.94
CA TYR A 129 5.26 14.28 16.96
C TYR A 129 3.84 13.71 16.77
N ASP A 130 3.74 12.44 16.37
CA ASP A 130 2.49 11.73 16.07
C ASP A 130 1.98 10.88 17.26
N ALA A 131 2.89 10.36 18.08
CA ALA A 131 2.58 9.55 19.26
C ALA A 131 3.63 9.68 20.39
N ILE A 132 3.32 9.19 21.58
CA ILE A 132 4.27 9.04 22.68
C ILE A 132 4.69 7.57 22.74
N TYR A 133 5.99 7.28 22.65
CA TYR A 133 6.51 5.91 22.71
C TYR A 133 6.19 5.26 24.07
N PRO A 134 5.72 3.99 24.14
CA PRO A 134 5.44 3.04 23.05
C PRO A 134 3.94 2.93 22.65
N GLN A 135 3.13 3.96 22.88
CA GLN A 135 1.68 3.87 22.65
C GLN A 135 1.34 3.61 21.17
N ASN A 136 0.48 2.61 20.91
CA ASN A 136 0.11 2.13 19.58
C ASN A 136 1.33 1.77 18.73
N GLY A 137 2.33 1.15 19.35
CA GLY A 137 3.60 0.82 18.70
C GLY A 137 3.49 -0.17 17.55
N ASP A 138 2.42 -0.95 17.49
CA ASP A 138 2.06 -1.80 16.34
C ASP A 138 1.79 -0.99 15.06
N MET A 139 1.38 0.28 15.22
CA MET A 139 1.09 1.18 14.10
C MET A 139 2.31 2.00 13.64
N TYR A 140 3.47 1.86 14.30
CA TYR A 140 4.66 2.62 13.92
C TYR A 140 5.18 2.14 12.57
N SER A 141 5.31 3.09 11.65
CA SER A 141 5.82 2.87 10.30
C SER A 141 6.71 4.01 9.86
N ALA A 142 7.35 3.87 8.69
CA ALA A 142 8.23 4.86 8.11
C ALA A 142 7.66 6.29 8.21
N GLY A 143 8.42 7.20 8.80
CA GLY A 143 8.02 8.60 8.98
C GLY A 143 7.24 8.91 10.26
N THR A 144 6.76 7.91 11.00
CA THR A 144 6.10 8.12 12.31
C THR A 144 7.06 8.82 13.26
N LYS A 145 6.62 9.93 13.86
CA LYS A 145 7.39 10.68 14.86
C LYS A 145 6.88 10.35 16.25
N VAL A 146 7.78 9.92 17.12
CA VAL A 146 7.45 9.59 18.50
C VAL A 146 8.23 10.46 19.48
N LEU A 147 7.55 10.99 20.48
CA LEU A 147 8.21 11.53 21.66
C LEU A 147 8.64 10.35 22.53
N GLN A 148 9.92 10.26 22.87
CA GLN A 148 10.46 9.25 23.79
C GLN A 148 10.51 9.83 25.22
N PRO A 149 9.63 9.40 26.16
CA PRO A 149 9.60 9.98 27.51
C PRO A 149 10.90 9.81 28.29
N LYS A 150 11.67 8.75 28.02
CA LYS A 150 12.92 8.47 28.74
C LYS A 150 14.06 9.44 28.38
N THR A 151 14.08 9.92 27.14
CA THR A 151 15.14 10.82 26.64
C THR A 151 14.66 12.25 26.44
N GLY A 152 13.35 12.47 26.34
CA GLY A 152 12.74 13.77 26.06
C GLY A 152 12.85 14.22 24.61
N HIS A 153 13.40 13.38 23.73
CA HIS A 153 13.65 13.68 22.33
C HIS A 153 12.57 13.13 21.40
N ILE A 154 12.49 13.71 20.20
CA ILE A 154 11.60 13.23 19.13
C ILE A 154 12.41 12.40 18.14
N TYR A 155 11.90 11.22 17.84
CA TYR A 155 12.50 10.29 16.89
C TYR A 155 11.53 10.01 15.76
N GLN A 156 12.05 10.02 14.53
CA GLN A 156 11.32 9.63 13.34
C GLN A 156 11.71 8.22 12.93
N CYS A 157 10.71 7.35 12.73
CA CYS A 157 10.91 6.02 12.19
C CYS A 157 11.49 6.13 10.77
N LYS A 158 12.55 5.38 10.49
CA LYS A 158 13.24 5.39 9.20
C LYS A 158 12.40 4.74 8.10
N ALA A 159 12.76 5.03 6.85
CA ALA A 159 12.17 4.40 5.70
C ALA A 159 12.48 2.89 5.64
N TRP A 160 11.69 2.17 4.87
CA TRP A 160 11.91 0.75 4.55
C TRP A 160 13.36 0.51 4.06
N PRO A 161 14.04 -0.58 4.46
CA PRO A 161 13.51 -1.71 5.24
C PRO A 161 13.57 -1.52 6.77
N PHE A 162 14.07 -0.39 7.24
CA PHE A 162 14.32 -0.18 8.67
C PHE A 162 13.05 0.11 9.47
N SER A 163 11.97 0.48 8.80
CA SER A 163 10.66 0.71 9.41
C SER A 163 10.12 -0.51 10.15
N GLU A 164 10.53 -1.72 9.75
CA GLU A 164 10.13 -2.98 10.41
C GLU A 164 10.59 -3.03 11.87
N PHE A 165 11.68 -2.33 12.21
CA PHE A 165 12.24 -2.30 13.57
C PHE A 165 11.62 -1.21 14.45
N CYS A 166 10.73 -0.37 13.92
CA CYS A 166 10.06 0.66 14.70
C CYS A 166 8.88 0.11 15.50
N ARG A 167 8.28 -1.01 15.07
CA ARG A 167 7.10 -1.57 15.72
C ARG A 167 7.44 -2.08 17.11
N VAL A 168 6.54 -1.88 18.07
CA VAL A 168 6.78 -2.30 19.45
C VAL A 168 6.19 -3.68 19.69
N ASP A 169 7.06 -4.64 19.96
CA ASP A 169 6.73 -5.93 20.55
C ASP A 169 7.54 -6.16 21.83
N GLU A 170 7.18 -7.18 22.62
CA GLU A 170 7.83 -7.51 23.90
C GLU A 170 9.31 -7.89 23.76
N HIS A 171 9.78 -8.18 22.55
CA HIS A 171 11.16 -8.53 22.22
C HIS A 171 11.95 -7.37 21.58
N ASN A 172 11.29 -6.28 21.17
CA ASN A 172 11.91 -5.20 20.38
C ASN A 172 12.56 -4.07 21.20
N THR A 173 12.83 -4.30 22.49
CA THR A 173 13.47 -3.28 23.36
C THR A 173 14.86 -2.84 22.85
N MET A 174 15.53 -3.68 22.06
CA MET A 174 16.81 -3.38 21.41
C MET A 174 16.74 -2.19 20.44
N PHE A 175 15.55 -1.88 19.91
CA PHE A 175 15.34 -0.76 18.98
C PHE A 175 14.58 0.40 19.61
N GLU A 176 14.40 0.41 20.93
CA GLU A 176 13.74 1.49 21.64
C GLU A 176 14.42 2.84 21.31
N PRO A 177 13.69 3.86 20.79
CA PRO A 177 14.30 5.09 20.27
C PRO A 177 15.13 5.80 21.35
N GLY A 178 16.40 6.05 21.06
CA GLY A 178 17.34 6.72 21.97
C GLY A 178 17.80 5.90 23.18
N VAL A 179 17.37 4.65 23.33
CA VAL A 179 17.62 3.82 24.53
C VAL A 179 18.21 2.46 24.18
N GLY A 180 17.61 1.75 23.20
CA GLY A 180 18.04 0.41 22.83
C GLY A 180 19.37 0.38 22.09
N GLU A 181 20.15 -0.68 22.22
CA GLU A 181 21.52 -0.76 21.65
C GLU A 181 21.57 -0.51 20.13
N SER A 182 20.51 -0.91 19.41
CA SER A 182 20.39 -0.75 17.96
C SER A 182 19.32 0.28 17.57
N TRP A 183 18.94 1.20 18.47
CA TRP A 183 17.88 2.19 18.21
C TRP A 183 18.09 2.96 16.92
N ALA A 184 19.35 3.31 16.62
CA ALA A 184 19.71 4.09 15.43
C ALA A 184 19.49 3.34 14.11
N MET A 185 19.23 2.04 14.14
CA MET A 185 18.84 1.27 12.96
C MET A 185 17.42 1.63 12.53
N ALA A 186 16.49 1.69 13.49
CA ALA A 186 15.06 1.94 13.27
C ALA A 186 14.72 3.44 13.23
N TRP A 187 15.42 4.25 14.03
CA TRP A 187 15.03 5.63 14.30
C TRP A 187 16.09 6.65 13.90
N GLN A 188 15.64 7.85 13.57
CA GLN A 188 16.45 9.05 13.44
C GLN A 188 16.00 10.07 14.47
N GLN A 189 16.90 10.55 15.32
CA GLN A 189 16.60 11.66 16.21
C GLN A 189 16.44 12.95 15.38
N ILE A 190 15.36 13.69 15.61
CA ILE A 190 15.05 14.93 14.87
C ILE A 190 14.92 16.16 15.76
N GLN A 191 14.76 15.98 17.08
CA GLN A 191 14.70 17.07 18.05
C GLN A 191 15.15 16.60 19.44
#